data_AF-A0AAV0PZX2-F1
#
_entry.id   AF-A0AAV0PZX2-F1
#
_cell.length_a   1.000
_cell.length_b   1.000
_cell.length_c   1.000
_cell.angle_alpha   90.00
_cell.angle_beta   90.00
_cell.angle_gamma   90.00
#
_symmetry.space_group_name_H-M   'P 1'
#
loop_
_entity.id
_entity.type
_entity.pdbx_description
1 polymer ?
#
loop_
_entity_poly.entity_id
_entity_poly.type
_entity_poly.pdbx_seq_one_letter_code
_entity_poly.pdbx_strand_id
1 'polypeptide(L)'
;MINYATGCIFEYDDKHPLGSGIGFKEEDTPNFTGSYYSKTKAMVEDLLKNYENVCTLRVRMPISSDLNNPRNFITKIARYEKVVNIPNSMTILDELLPISIEMAKRNLTGIWNFTNPGVVSHNEILEMYRDYINPNFTWKNFNLEEQAKVIVAPQEQQRDGRCEVEEGIPGIVVD
;
A
#
# COMPACT_ATOMS: atom_id res chain seq x y z
N MET A 1 18.64 11.06 -3.05
CA MET A 1 17.44 11.38 -3.85
C MET A 1 16.29 10.54 -3.33
N ILE A 2 15.15 11.15 -2.99
CA ILE A 2 13.94 10.40 -2.63
C ILE A 2 13.16 10.07 -3.90
N ASN A 3 12.86 8.79 -4.10
CA ASN A 3 12.07 8.27 -5.19
C ASN A 3 10.78 7.66 -4.65
N TYR A 4 9.64 8.31 -4.92
CA TYR A 4 8.33 7.76 -4.59
C TYR A 4 7.95 6.71 -5.64
N ALA A 5 7.99 5.45 -5.24
CA ALA A 5 7.68 4.30 -6.07
C ALA A 5 6.37 3.67 -5.63
N THR A 6 6.25 2.35 -5.76
CA THR A 6 5.01 1.62 -5.52
C THR A 6 5.33 0.31 -4.84
N GLY A 7 4.62 -0.01 -3.76
CA GLY A 7 4.59 -1.36 -3.22
C GLY A 7 3.75 -2.30 -4.08
N CYS A 8 3.04 -1.75 -5.09
CA CYS A 8 2.10 -2.50 -5.92
C CYS A 8 2.70 -3.51 -6.94
N ILE A 9 3.65 -4.32 -6.48
CA ILE A 9 4.46 -5.27 -7.25
C ILE A 9 4.55 -6.63 -6.56
N PHE A 10 3.74 -6.88 -5.52
CA PHE A 10 3.62 -8.20 -4.91
C PHE A 10 2.17 -8.71 -4.85
N GLU A 11 2.02 -9.99 -4.61
CA GLU A 11 0.75 -10.63 -4.32
C GLU A 11 0.95 -11.71 -3.26
N TYR A 12 -0.07 -11.96 -2.43
CA TYR A 12 -0.04 -13.05 -1.46
C TYR A 12 0.34 -14.39 -2.13
N ASP A 13 1.25 -15.13 -1.51
CA ASP A 13 1.77 -16.40 -2.00
C ASP A 13 1.91 -17.43 -0.88
N ASP A 14 2.48 -18.60 -1.18
CA ASP A 14 2.63 -19.69 -0.20
C ASP A 14 3.54 -19.30 0.99
N LYS A 15 4.47 -18.36 0.80
CA LYS A 15 5.39 -17.87 1.85
C LYS A 15 4.81 -16.69 2.62
N HIS A 16 3.90 -15.96 2.00
CA HIS A 16 3.18 -14.83 2.56
C HIS A 16 1.67 -15.07 2.40
N PRO A 17 1.07 -16.07 3.10
CA PRO A 17 -0.34 -16.35 2.91
C PRO A 17 -1.22 -15.20 3.43
N LEU A 18 -2.36 -14.99 2.78
CA LEU A 18 -3.38 -14.04 3.25
C LEU A 18 -3.77 -14.36 4.71
N GLY A 19 -3.71 -13.34 5.57
CA GLY A 19 -4.07 -13.48 7.00
C GLY A 19 -2.99 -14.10 7.89
N SER A 20 -1.84 -14.50 7.34
CA SER A 20 -0.73 -15.09 8.13
C SER A 20 -0.04 -14.11 9.08
N GLY A 21 -0.14 -12.81 8.79
CA GLY A 21 0.62 -11.77 9.48
C GLY A 21 2.04 -11.57 8.95
N ILE A 22 2.48 -12.41 8.03
CA ILE A 22 3.79 -12.33 7.38
C ILE A 22 3.65 -11.39 6.18
N GLY A 23 4.53 -10.38 6.09
CA GLY A 23 4.52 -9.40 5.00
C GLY A 23 5.83 -9.40 4.22
N PHE A 24 5.78 -8.88 2.99
CA PHE A 24 6.93 -8.79 2.09
C PHE A 24 7.95 -7.76 2.58
N LYS A 25 9.23 -8.13 2.54
CA LYS A 25 10.35 -7.29 2.95
C LYS A 25 10.95 -6.52 1.78
N GLU A 26 11.83 -5.59 2.11
CA GLU A 26 12.60 -4.75 1.22
C GLU A 26 13.49 -5.59 0.29
N GLU A 27 14.03 -6.71 0.79
CA GLU A 27 14.88 -7.63 0.04
C GLU A 27 14.09 -8.62 -0.84
N ASP A 28 12.77 -8.73 -0.63
CA ASP A 28 11.97 -9.70 -1.37
C ASP A 28 11.89 -9.34 -2.85
N THR A 29 11.89 -10.38 -3.68
CA THR A 29 11.79 -10.23 -5.13
C THR A 29 10.32 -10.03 -5.53
N PRO A 30 9.98 -8.99 -6.31
CA PRO A 30 8.63 -8.76 -6.79
C PRO A 30 8.04 -10.01 -7.45
N ASN A 31 6.91 -10.51 -6.94
CA ASN A 31 6.24 -11.70 -7.45
C ASN A 31 5.00 -11.37 -8.29
N PHE A 32 4.52 -10.12 -8.30
CA PHE A 32 3.38 -9.70 -9.11
C PHE A 32 3.80 -8.86 -10.33
N THR A 33 3.64 -9.46 -11.52
CA THR A 33 3.91 -8.80 -12.81
C THR A 33 2.71 -8.88 -13.78
N GLY A 34 1.51 -9.14 -13.24
CA GLY A 34 0.30 -9.35 -14.03
C GLY A 34 -0.18 -8.12 -14.81
N SER A 35 0.26 -6.91 -14.43
CA SER A 35 -0.02 -5.67 -15.17
C SER A 35 1.24 -5.06 -15.78
N TYR A 36 1.10 -4.36 -16.92
CA TYR A 36 2.21 -3.60 -17.53
C TYR A 36 2.80 -2.57 -16.56
N TYR A 37 1.95 -1.96 -15.74
CA TYR A 37 2.36 -1.04 -14.68
C TYR A 37 3.28 -1.72 -13.66
N SER A 38 2.82 -2.81 -13.04
CA SER A 38 3.60 -3.52 -12.00
C SER A 38 4.88 -4.11 -12.57
N LYS A 39 4.83 -4.68 -13.79
CA LYS A 39 6.02 -5.19 -14.48
C LYS A 39 7.07 -4.09 -14.71
N THR A 40 6.65 -2.92 -15.20
CA THR A 40 7.57 -1.80 -15.44
C THR A 40 8.12 -1.25 -14.13
N LYS A 41 7.29 -1.16 -13.09
CA LYS A 41 7.71 -0.65 -11.77
C LYS A 41 8.69 -1.59 -11.06
N ALA A 42 8.49 -2.89 -11.16
CA ALA A 42 9.44 -3.89 -10.67
C ALA A 42 10.80 -3.77 -11.38
N MET A 43 10.81 -3.59 -12.71
CA MET A 43 12.06 -3.34 -13.46
C MET A 43 12.77 -2.07 -13.00
N VAL A 44 12.04 -0.98 -12.81
CA VAL A 44 12.62 0.29 -12.35
C VAL A 44 13.19 0.16 -10.95
N GLU A 45 12.50 -0.49 -10.02
CA GLU A 45 13.01 -0.72 -8.67
C GLU A 45 14.31 -1.52 -8.70
N ASP A 46 14.38 -2.59 -9.49
CA ASP A 46 15.58 -3.41 -9.61
C ASP A 46 16.77 -2.64 -10.21
N LEU A 47 16.52 -1.83 -11.25
CA LEU A 47 17.55 -0.95 -11.82
C LEU A 47 18.06 0.09 -10.82
N LEU A 48 17.18 0.65 -9.99
CA LEU A 48 17.52 1.68 -9.01
C LEU A 48 18.38 1.16 -7.84
N LYS A 49 18.43 -0.16 -7.60
CA LYS A 49 19.35 -0.76 -6.61
C LYS A 49 20.82 -0.46 -6.90
N ASN A 50 21.18 -0.20 -8.15
CA ASN A 50 22.56 0.14 -8.56
C ASN A 50 22.95 1.58 -8.20
N TYR A 51 22.02 2.40 -7.70
CA TYR A 51 22.26 3.79 -7.35
C TYR A 51 22.25 3.96 -5.83
N GLU A 52 23.43 3.90 -5.22
CA GLU A 52 23.61 3.99 -3.76
C GLU A 52 23.05 5.27 -3.13
N ASN A 53 22.82 6.32 -3.93
CA ASN A 53 22.29 7.60 -3.51
C ASN A 53 20.75 7.71 -3.58
N VAL A 54 20.05 6.63 -3.94
CA VAL A 54 18.59 6.61 -4.11
C VAL A 54 17.92 5.96 -2.90
N CYS A 55 16.87 6.60 -2.42
CA CYS A 55 15.93 6.06 -1.44
C CYS A 55 14.60 5.81 -2.15
N THR A 56 14.24 4.55 -2.36
CA THR A 56 13.01 4.14 -3.04
C THR A 56 11.94 3.81 -2.00
N LEU A 57 10.85 4.56 -2.01
CA LEU A 57 9.74 4.40 -1.07
C LEU A 57 8.58 3.67 -1.75
N ARG A 58 8.23 2.48 -1.28
CA ARG A 58 7.13 1.66 -1.78
C ARG A 58 5.80 2.14 -1.18
N VAL A 59 5.16 3.10 -1.84
CA VAL A 59 3.83 3.60 -1.46
C VAL A 59 2.73 2.63 -1.92
N ARG A 60 1.68 2.45 -1.12
CA ARG A 60 0.48 1.69 -1.49
C ARG A 60 -0.79 2.43 -1.14
N MET A 61 -1.78 2.33 -2.03
CA MET A 61 -3.15 2.83 -1.83
C MET A 61 -3.19 4.16 -1.03
N PRO A 62 -2.64 5.25 -1.59
CA PRO A 62 -2.42 6.47 -0.82
C PRO A 62 -3.74 7.09 -0.34
N ILE A 63 -3.79 7.39 0.95
CA ILE A 63 -4.91 8.03 1.64
C ILE A 63 -4.46 9.41 2.10
N SER A 64 -5.34 10.40 1.97
CA SER A 64 -5.13 11.74 2.52
C SER A 64 -6.31 12.21 3.35
N SER A 65 -6.09 13.22 4.18
CA SER A 65 -7.16 13.91 4.93
C SER A 65 -8.17 14.63 4.00
N ASP A 66 -7.73 15.09 2.82
CA ASP A 66 -8.64 15.63 1.80
C ASP A 66 -9.42 14.53 1.07
N LEU A 67 -10.68 14.33 1.47
CA LEU A 67 -11.61 13.37 0.86
C LEU A 67 -12.23 13.87 -0.46
N ASN A 68 -12.00 15.12 -0.87
CA ASN A 68 -12.49 15.62 -2.16
C ASN A 68 -11.59 15.18 -3.33
N ASN A 69 -10.34 14.81 -3.02
CA ASN A 69 -9.38 14.40 -4.03
C ASN A 69 -9.77 13.05 -4.65
N PRO A 70 -10.02 12.97 -5.98
CA PRO A 70 -10.41 11.72 -6.64
C PRO A 70 -9.31 10.66 -6.67
N ARG A 71 -8.06 11.02 -6.34
CA ARG A 71 -6.95 10.06 -6.23
C ARG A 71 -6.92 9.35 -4.88
N ASN A 72 -7.53 9.94 -3.85
CA ASN A 72 -7.60 9.39 -2.50
C ASN A 72 -8.31 8.03 -2.54
N PHE A 73 -7.69 7.03 -1.91
CA PHE A 73 -8.21 5.68 -1.90
C PHE A 73 -9.61 5.60 -1.24
N ILE A 74 -9.84 6.31 -0.13
CA ILE A 74 -11.14 6.36 0.56
C ILE A 74 -12.23 6.86 -0.39
N THR A 75 -11.97 7.95 -1.11
CA THR A 75 -12.90 8.56 -2.06
C THR A 75 -13.22 7.63 -3.23
N LYS A 76 -12.25 6.82 -3.67
CA LYS A 76 -12.47 5.82 -4.74
C LYS A 76 -13.39 4.71 -4.28
N ILE A 77 -13.08 4.06 -3.15
CA ILE A 77 -13.85 2.91 -2.68
C ILE A 77 -15.27 3.31 -2.25
N ALA A 78 -15.45 4.53 -1.73
CA ALA A 78 -16.77 5.07 -1.41
C ALA A 78 -17.65 5.33 -2.64
N ARG A 79 -17.07 5.40 -3.84
CA ARG A 79 -17.78 5.63 -5.12
C ARG A 79 -18.01 4.35 -5.91
N TYR A 80 -17.34 3.25 -5.57
CA TYR A 80 -17.51 1.99 -6.28
C TYR A 80 -18.86 1.35 -5.97
N GLU A 81 -19.46 0.73 -6.98
CA GLU A 81 -20.73 0.01 -6.81
C GLU A 81 -20.57 -1.24 -5.92
N LYS A 82 -19.43 -1.92 -6.08
CA LYS A 82 -19.04 -3.11 -5.32
C LYS A 82 -17.58 -3.02 -4.91
N VAL A 83 -17.27 -3.52 -3.73
CA VAL A 83 -15.91 -3.56 -3.19
C VAL A 83 -15.49 -4.97 -2.80
N VAL A 84 -14.21 -5.25 -2.98
CA VAL A 84 -13.56 -6.49 -2.52
C VAL A 84 -13.16 -6.29 -1.06
N ASN A 85 -13.32 -7.30 -0.21
CA ASN A 85 -12.96 -7.19 1.20
C ASN A 85 -11.67 -7.98 1.52
N ILE A 86 -10.53 -7.42 1.13
CA ILE A 86 -9.22 -8.04 1.37
C ILE A 86 -8.32 -7.06 2.14
N PRO A 87 -7.71 -7.49 3.26
CA PRO A 87 -6.73 -6.71 4.01
C PRO A 87 -5.55 -6.31 3.12
N ASN A 88 -5.15 -5.04 3.18
CA ASN A 88 -3.98 -4.52 2.46
C ASN A 88 -3.20 -3.55 3.35
N SER A 89 -1.89 -3.43 3.09
CA SER A 89 -1.08 -2.33 3.62
C SER A 89 -1.36 -1.04 2.84
N MET A 90 -1.45 0.08 3.55
CA MET A 90 -1.83 1.38 2.98
C MET A 90 -0.94 2.51 3.49
N THR A 91 -0.80 3.57 2.72
CA THR A 91 0.03 4.74 3.04
C THR A 91 -0.87 5.91 3.43
N ILE A 92 -0.86 6.33 4.69
CA ILE A 92 -1.46 7.59 5.13
C ILE A 92 -0.49 8.73 4.81
N LEU A 93 -0.79 9.50 3.76
CA LEU A 93 0.12 10.52 3.23
C LEU A 93 0.39 11.65 4.23
N ASP A 94 -0.61 12.07 4.99
CA ASP A 94 -0.48 13.17 5.96
C ASP A 94 0.57 12.87 7.05
N GLU A 95 0.78 11.59 7.35
CA GLU A 95 1.77 11.13 8.34
C GLU A 95 3.10 10.75 7.69
N LEU A 96 3.06 10.00 6.59
CA LEU A 96 4.26 9.47 5.96
C LEU A 96 5.02 10.50 5.10
N LEU A 97 4.37 11.53 4.53
CA LEU A 97 5.10 12.55 3.76
C LEU A 97 6.05 13.42 4.61
N PRO A 98 5.70 13.86 5.83
CA PRO A 98 6.68 14.45 6.74
C PRO A 98 7.88 13.53 7.01
N ILE A 99 7.63 12.23 7.16
CA ILE A 99 8.68 11.24 7.41
C ILE A 99 9.62 11.11 6.21
N SER A 100 9.12 11.08 4.98
CA SER A 100 9.99 11.01 3.80
C SER A 100 10.93 12.21 3.67
N ILE A 101 10.51 13.39 4.16
CA ILE A 101 11.36 14.59 4.26
C ILE A 101 12.45 14.37 5.31
N GLU A 102 12.14 13.77 6.46
CA GLU A 102 13.15 13.42 7.47
C GLU A 102 14.13 12.35 6.97
N MET A 103 13.66 11.35 6.22
CA MET A 103 14.51 10.37 5.53
C MET A 103 15.50 11.06 4.59
N ALA A 104 15.03 12.07 3.85
CA ALA A 104 15.88 12.87 2.96
C ALA A 104 16.96 13.64 3.74
N LYS A 105 16.59 14.31 4.84
CA LYS A 105 17.55 15.06 5.69
C LYS A 105 18.60 14.15 6.32
N ARG A 106 18.22 12.92 6.66
CA ARG A 106 19.11 11.89 7.23
C ARG A 106 19.93 11.15 6.17
N ASN A 107 19.77 11.48 4.90
CA ASN A 107 20.43 10.82 3.76
C ASN A 107 20.22 9.31 3.75
N LEU A 108 19.02 8.85 4.13
CA LEU A 108 18.68 7.43 4.00
C LEU A 108 18.64 7.06 2.52
N THR A 109 19.01 5.82 2.21
CA THR A 109 19.07 5.23 0.86
C THR A 109 18.57 3.80 0.92
N GLY A 110 18.53 3.11 -0.23
CA GLY A 110 17.95 1.77 -0.33
C GLY A 110 16.44 1.77 -0.55
N ILE A 111 15.83 0.60 -0.42
CA ILE A 111 14.39 0.38 -0.60
C ILE A 111 13.74 0.38 0.77
N TRP A 112 12.54 0.97 0.89
CA TRP A 112 11.76 1.01 2.11
C TRP A 112 10.30 0.71 1.79
N ASN A 113 9.70 -0.24 2.50
CA ASN A 113 8.25 -0.41 2.53
C ASN A 113 7.63 0.80 3.21
N PHE A 114 6.81 1.56 2.47
CA PHE A 114 6.38 2.89 2.88
C PHE A 114 4.87 2.95 3.09
N THR A 115 4.41 2.08 3.98
CA THR A 115 3.02 1.94 4.43
C THR A 115 2.93 2.01 5.94
N ASN A 116 1.78 2.38 6.48
CA ASN A 116 1.54 2.30 7.91
C ASN A 116 1.62 0.82 8.38
N PRO A 117 2.08 0.56 9.61
CA PRO A 117 2.10 -0.79 10.15
C PRO A 117 0.72 -1.45 10.15
N GLY A 118 0.70 -2.75 9.89
CA GLY A 118 -0.54 -3.52 9.88
C GLY A 118 -1.24 -3.53 8.53
N VAL A 119 -2.52 -3.90 8.56
CA VAL A 119 -3.37 -4.03 7.38
C VAL A 119 -4.77 -3.57 7.72
N VAL A 120 -5.45 -3.01 6.73
CA VAL A 120 -6.87 -2.66 6.83
C VAL A 120 -7.60 -3.15 5.59
N SER A 121 -8.82 -3.64 5.78
CA SER A 121 -9.70 -4.10 4.72
C SER A 121 -10.60 -2.96 4.21
N HIS A 122 -11.20 -3.17 3.04
CA HIS A 122 -12.08 -2.16 2.46
C HIS A 122 -13.33 -1.97 3.31
N ASN A 123 -13.87 -3.04 3.90
CA ASN A 123 -15.05 -2.93 4.75
C ASN A 123 -14.76 -2.12 6.01
N GLU A 124 -13.62 -2.34 6.67
CA GLU A 124 -13.23 -1.57 7.86
C GLU A 124 -13.14 -0.06 7.54
N ILE A 125 -12.55 0.31 6.39
CA ILE A 125 -12.51 1.72 5.97
C ILE A 125 -13.91 2.26 5.70
N LEU A 126 -14.77 1.49 5.02
CA LEU A 126 -16.13 1.95 4.70
C LEU A 126 -17.04 2.03 5.94
N GLU A 127 -16.80 1.19 6.94
CA GLU A 127 -17.42 1.31 8.27
C GLU A 127 -17.01 2.61 8.94
N MET A 128 -15.72 2.92 8.98
CA MET A 128 -15.24 4.21 9.49
C MET A 128 -15.81 5.39 8.67
N TYR A 129 -15.85 5.28 7.34
CA TYR A 129 -16.44 6.32 6.49
C TYR A 129 -17.92 6.53 6.81
N ARG A 130 -18.68 5.46 7.02
CA ARG A 130 -20.08 5.55 7.45
C ARG A 130 -20.17 6.24 8.81
N ASP A 131 -19.40 5.80 9.79
CA ASP A 131 -19.56 6.24 11.17
C ASP A 131 -19.08 7.69 11.38
N TYR A 132 -18.03 8.13 10.68
CA TYR A 132 -17.43 9.46 10.86
C TYR A 132 -17.82 10.50 9.80
N ILE A 133 -18.19 10.09 8.57
CA ILE A 133 -18.41 11.03 7.45
C ILE A 133 -19.87 11.01 6.98
N ASN A 134 -20.46 9.84 6.74
CA ASN A 134 -21.82 9.72 6.23
C ASN A 134 -22.56 8.52 6.85
N PRO A 135 -23.33 8.71 7.94
CA PRO A 135 -24.03 7.63 8.65
C PRO A 135 -25.02 6.82 7.80
N ASN A 136 -25.51 7.40 6.71
CA ASN A 136 -26.44 6.73 5.79
C ASN A 136 -25.72 6.00 4.64
N PHE A 137 -24.39 5.96 4.66
CA PHE A 137 -23.61 5.30 3.62
C PHE A 137 -23.80 3.78 3.66
N THR A 138 -24.01 3.21 2.48
CA THR A 138 -24.15 1.76 2.28
C THR A 138 -23.27 1.32 1.12
N TRP A 139 -22.67 0.14 1.23
CA TRP A 139 -21.90 -0.47 0.15
C TRP A 139 -22.33 -1.92 -0.08
N LYS A 140 -21.85 -2.50 -1.18
CA LYS A 140 -22.05 -3.91 -1.51
C LYS A 140 -20.70 -4.57 -1.69
N ASN A 141 -20.58 -5.82 -1.26
CA ASN A 141 -19.41 -6.64 -1.56
C ASN A 141 -19.65 -7.45 -2.85
N PHE A 142 -18.56 -7.79 -3.53
CA PHE A 142 -18.61 -8.84 -4.55
C PHE A 142 -18.97 -10.18 -3.90
N ASN A 143 -19.77 -10.99 -4.59
CA ASN A 143 -19.95 -12.38 -4.20
C ASN A 143 -18.73 -13.22 -4.62
N LEU A 144 -18.59 -14.44 -4.08
CA LEU A 144 -17.40 -15.28 -4.33
C LEU A 144 -17.11 -15.54 -5.82
N GLU A 145 -18.15 -15.71 -6.64
CA GLU A 145 -18.00 -15.95 -8.08
C GLU A 145 -17.58 -14.70 -8.86
N GLU A 146 -18.15 -13.55 -8.52
CA GLU A 146 -17.78 -12.25 -9.08
C GLU A 146 -16.36 -11.86 -8.64
N GLN A 147 -16.05 -12.10 -7.37
CA GLN A 147 -14.74 -11.85 -6.80
C GLN A 147 -13.69 -12.72 -7.49
N ALA A 148 -13.96 -14.00 -7.75
CA ALA A 148 -13.07 -14.85 -8.53
C ALA A 148 -12.81 -14.30 -9.94
N LYS A 149 -13.84 -13.78 -10.62
CA LYS A 149 -13.67 -13.15 -11.96
C LYS A 149 -12.86 -11.85 -11.92
N VAL A 150 -13.02 -11.06 -10.85
CA VAL A 150 -12.28 -9.82 -10.64
C VAL A 150 -10.85 -10.07 -10.17
N ILE A 151 -10.61 -11.10 -9.35
CA ILE A 151 -9.28 -11.56 -8.91
C ILE A 151 -8.50 -12.18 -10.09
N VAL A 152 -9.19 -12.85 -11.03
CA VAL A 152 -8.57 -13.35 -12.27
C VAL A 152 -8.07 -12.22 -13.16
N ALA A 153 -8.66 -11.01 -13.07
CA ALA A 153 -7.99 -9.82 -13.58
C ALA A 153 -6.86 -9.47 -12.59
N PRO A 154 -5.59 -9.38 -13.03
CA PRO A 154 -4.47 -9.21 -12.11
C PRO A 154 -4.63 -7.91 -11.30
N GLN A 155 -5.06 -8.08 -10.05
CA GLN A 155 -5.17 -7.03 -9.04
C GLN A 155 -4.26 -7.42 -7.89
N GLU A 156 -3.38 -6.51 -7.51
CA GLU A 156 -2.30 -6.83 -6.60
C GLU A 156 -2.74 -6.60 -5.15
N GLN A 157 -2.50 -7.60 -4.31
CA GLN A 157 -2.99 -7.65 -2.95
C GLN A 157 -1.91 -8.27 -2.08
N GLN A 158 -1.41 -7.52 -1.12
CA GLN A 158 -0.44 -8.05 -0.16
C GLN A 158 -0.51 -7.33 1.18
N ARG A 159 0.21 -7.92 2.12
CA ARG A 159 0.68 -7.27 3.32
C ARG A 159 2.17 -6.96 3.13
N ASP A 160 2.54 -5.71 3.35
CA ASP A 160 3.95 -5.34 3.45
C ASP A 160 4.47 -5.75 4.82
N GLY A 161 5.78 -6.01 4.89
CA GLY A 161 6.51 -6.24 6.13
C GLY A 161 6.34 -5.06 7.09
N ARG A 162 6.85 -5.21 8.31
CA ARG A 162 6.82 -4.10 9.26
C ARG A 162 7.55 -2.90 8.63
N CYS A 163 6.96 -1.71 8.73
CA CYS A 163 7.57 -0.50 8.20
C CYS A 163 8.90 -0.26 8.93
N GLU A 164 10.02 -0.57 8.27
CA GLU A 164 11.35 -0.41 8.90
C GLU A 164 11.68 1.05 9.20
N VAL A 165 10.86 2.00 8.73
CA VAL A 165 10.92 3.43 9.10
C VAL A 165 11.01 3.62 10.62
N GLU A 166 10.27 2.83 11.40
CA GLU A 166 10.31 2.92 12.87
C GLU A 166 11.65 2.43 13.45
N GLU A 167 12.25 1.41 12.85
CA GLU A 167 13.53 0.85 13.29
C GLU A 167 14.74 1.67 12.79
N GLY A 168 14.63 2.25 11.58
CA GLY A 168 15.66 3.04 10.93
C GLY A 168 15.72 4.51 11.36
N ILE A 169 14.68 5.01 12.02
CA ILE A 169 14.57 6.43 12.39
C ILE A 169 14.24 6.59 13.88
N PRO A 170 15.25 6.64 14.77
CA PRO A 170 15.03 6.81 16.20
C PRO A 170 14.16 8.04 16.50
N GLY A 171 13.07 7.83 17.23
CA GLY A 171 12.12 8.86 17.66
C GLY A 171 10.94 9.12 16.73
N ILE A 172 10.80 8.38 15.63
CA ILE A 172 9.59 8.38 14.80
C ILE A 172 8.73 7.18 15.19
N VAL A 173 7.47 7.44 15.51
CA VAL A 173 6.42 6.43 15.70
C VAL A 173 5.43 6.62 14.56
N VAL A 174 5.06 5.54 13.89
CA VAL A 174 4.03 5.55 12.86
C VAL A 174 2.82 4.80 13.42
N ASP A 175 1.72 5.52 13.63
CA ASP A 175 0.51 4.96 14.24
C ASP A 175 -0.35 4.17 13.22
#